data_AF-B1C096-F1
#
_entry.id   AF-B1C096-F1
#
_cell.length_a   1.000
_cell.length_b   1.000
_cell.length_c   1.000
_cell.angle_alpha   90.00
_cell.angle_beta   90.00
_cell.angle_gamma   90.00
#
_symmetry.space_group_name_H-M   'P 1'
#
loop_
_entity.id
_entity.type
_entity.pdbx_description
1 polymer ?
#
loop_
_entity_poly.entity_id
_entity_poly.type
_entity_poly.pdbx_seq_one_letter_code
_entity_poly.pdbx_strand_id
1 'polypeptide(L)'
;MCKECYIDKKRMTPLLNPIYCLQNHTQYICGTCGRCICIEHDSKRGLQRWNFPFKSLEIAKMYLRTADYSMKKACGIYEIVNNKGKVSYKIFVDHNDLQEYLKKNKNKTCKDMKPVYIINEYKEYPNTQIRKLSLEEIQKYMIEQEANRNDRYSK
;
A
#
# COMPACT_ATOMS: atom_id res chain seq x y z
N MET A 1 11.63 8.63 7.65
CA MET A 1 10.47 8.19 6.83
C MET A 1 10.67 8.66 5.39
N CYS A 2 10.44 7.84 4.35
CA CYS A 2 10.51 8.31 2.96
C CYS A 2 9.32 9.23 2.64
N LYS A 3 9.59 10.43 2.12
CA LYS A 3 8.56 11.44 1.80
C LYS A 3 7.55 11.00 0.72
N GLU A 4 7.99 10.12 -0.19
CA GLU A 4 7.15 9.67 -1.30
C GLU A 4 6.34 8.43 -0.94
N CYS A 5 6.97 7.39 -0.37
CA CYS A 5 6.27 6.13 -0.07
C CYS A 5 5.81 5.99 1.39
N TYR A 6 5.93 7.06 2.18
CA TYR A 6 5.46 7.23 3.56
C TYR A 6 5.94 6.19 4.58
N ILE A 7 7.02 5.46 4.27
CA ILE A 7 7.56 4.44 5.15
C ILE A 7 9.09 4.49 5.20
N ASP A 8 9.67 4.00 6.29
CA ASP A 8 11.12 3.85 6.46
C ASP A 8 11.69 2.58 5.82
N LYS A 9 10.84 1.57 5.62
CA LYS A 9 11.28 0.23 5.18
C LYS A 9 11.44 0.20 3.65
N LYS A 10 12.58 0.71 3.16
CA LYS A 10 12.90 0.93 1.73
C LYS A 10 12.75 -0.29 0.81
N ARG A 11 12.79 -1.51 1.34
CA ARG A 11 12.68 -2.76 0.56
C ARG A 11 11.52 -3.67 0.96
N MET A 12 10.57 -3.17 1.75
CA MET A 12 9.44 -4.01 2.18
C MET A 12 8.36 -4.14 1.10
N THR A 13 8.21 -5.37 0.61
CA THR A 13 7.13 -5.84 -0.26
C THR A 13 6.13 -6.63 0.59
N PRO A 14 4.91 -6.13 0.85
CA PRO A 14 4.04 -6.69 1.90
C PRO A 14 3.21 -7.93 1.49
N LEU A 15 3.64 -8.69 0.49
CA LEU A 15 2.86 -9.80 -0.07
C LEU A 15 3.32 -11.17 0.45
N LEU A 16 2.40 -12.14 0.42
CA LEU A 16 2.66 -13.56 0.76
C LEU A 16 3.70 -14.23 -0.17
N ASN A 17 4.04 -13.61 -1.31
CA ASN A 17 5.13 -14.03 -2.18
C ASN A 17 5.72 -12.80 -2.89
N PRO A 18 6.76 -12.17 -2.32
CA PRO A 18 7.33 -10.94 -2.87
C PRO A 18 7.97 -11.15 -4.24
N ILE A 19 8.60 -12.30 -4.48
CA ILE A 19 9.27 -12.62 -5.75
C ILE A 19 8.24 -12.71 -6.88
N TYR A 20 7.18 -13.48 -6.69
CA TYR A 20 6.14 -13.64 -7.71
C TYR A 20 5.54 -12.29 -8.12
N CYS A 21 5.27 -11.41 -7.14
CA CYS A 21 4.74 -10.10 -7.43
C CYS A 21 5.72 -9.23 -8.23
N LEU A 22 6.99 -9.19 -7.82
CA LEU A 22 8.00 -8.37 -8.51
C LEU A 22 8.23 -8.85 -9.96
N GLN A 23 8.11 -10.16 -10.21
CA GLN A 23 8.28 -10.76 -11.53
C GLN A 23 7.08 -10.52 -12.46
N ASN A 24 5.86 -10.67 -11.95
CA ASN A 24 4.69 -10.78 -12.82
C ASN A 24 3.86 -9.49 -12.90
N HIS A 25 3.93 -8.63 -11.89
CA HIS A 25 3.06 -7.47 -11.75
C HIS A 25 3.80 -6.16 -12.01
N THR A 26 3.09 -5.19 -12.58
CA THR A 26 3.53 -3.81 -12.68
C THR A 26 3.75 -3.22 -11.29
N GLN A 27 4.90 -2.59 -11.09
CA GLN A 27 5.29 -1.96 -9.83
C GLN A 27 5.28 -0.44 -9.97
N TYR A 28 4.83 0.22 -8.90
CA TYR A 28 5.21 1.58 -8.58
C TYR A 28 6.62 1.54 -7.98
N ILE A 29 7.57 2.20 -8.61
CA ILE A 29 8.94 2.32 -8.13
C ILE A 29 9.12 3.74 -7.60
N CYS A 30 9.39 3.83 -6.30
CA CYS A 30 9.59 5.10 -5.62
C CYS A 30 10.85 5.80 -6.14
N GLY A 31 10.70 7.01 -6.70
CA GLY A 31 11.82 7.80 -7.22
C GLY A 31 12.80 8.27 -6.14
N THR A 32 12.34 8.36 -4.90
CA THR A 32 13.15 8.81 -3.76
C THR A 32 14.00 7.69 -3.14
N CYS A 33 13.46 6.48 -2.98
CA CYS A 33 14.13 5.40 -2.25
C CYS A 33 14.23 4.07 -3.00
N GLY A 34 13.66 3.95 -4.20
CA GLY A 34 13.65 2.74 -5.01
C GLY A 34 12.71 1.64 -4.50
N ARG A 35 11.87 1.92 -3.51
CA ARG A 35 10.89 0.93 -3.00
C ARG A 35 9.90 0.55 -4.09
N CYS A 36 9.71 -0.75 -4.29
CA CYS A 36 8.71 -1.30 -5.19
C CYS A 36 7.40 -1.59 -4.45
N ILE A 37 6.28 -1.16 -5.04
CA ILE A 37 4.93 -1.38 -4.51
C ILE A 37 4.05 -1.86 -5.66
N CYS A 38 3.34 -2.98 -5.48
CA CYS A 38 2.43 -3.48 -6.50
C CYS A 38 1.35 -2.45 -6.84
N ILE A 39 1.23 -2.12 -8.12
CA ILE A 39 0.19 -1.24 -8.68
C ILE A 39 -0.61 -1.93 -9.80
N GLU A 40 -0.36 -3.21 -10.05
CA GLU A 40 -1.10 -4.02 -11.01
C GLU A 40 -2.60 -4.09 -10.67
N HIS A 41 -3.42 -4.07 -11.73
CA HIS A 41 -4.86 -4.27 -11.62
C HIS A 41 -5.17 -5.75 -11.81
N ASP A 42 -6.02 -6.29 -10.96
CA ASP A 42 -6.59 -7.62 -11.15
C ASP A 42 -7.31 -7.67 -12.50
N SER A 43 -6.96 -8.64 -13.35
CA SER A 43 -7.46 -8.73 -14.72
C SER A 43 -8.96 -8.99 -14.82
N LYS A 44 -9.60 -9.51 -13.75
CA LYS A 44 -11.03 -9.82 -13.74
C LYS A 44 -11.87 -8.66 -13.25
N ARG A 45 -11.44 -7.97 -12.19
CA ARG A 45 -12.22 -6.95 -11.48
C ARG A 45 -11.69 -5.53 -11.67
N GLY A 46 -10.52 -5.36 -12.26
CA GLY A 46 -9.85 -4.06 -12.38
C GLY A 46 -9.49 -3.46 -11.02
N LEU A 47 -9.32 -4.28 -9.98
CA LEU A 47 -9.02 -3.80 -8.62
C LEU A 47 -7.54 -3.94 -8.32
N GLN A 48 -7.00 -3.00 -7.56
CA GLN A 48 -5.62 -3.03 -7.06
C GLN A 48 -5.59 -3.55 -5.62
N ARG A 49 -4.40 -3.90 -5.13
CA ARG A 49 -4.25 -4.48 -3.76
C ARG A 49 -4.79 -3.55 -2.67
N TRP A 50 -4.68 -2.23 -2.84
CA TRP A 50 -5.15 -1.24 -1.87
C TRP A 50 -6.67 -1.20 -1.72
N ASN A 51 -7.44 -1.69 -2.70
CA ASN A 51 -8.90 -1.75 -2.62
C ASN A 51 -9.39 -2.78 -1.58
N PHE A 52 -8.55 -3.74 -1.18
CA PHE A 52 -8.90 -4.77 -0.21
C PHE A 52 -8.42 -4.42 1.21
N PRO A 53 -9.12 -4.86 2.26
CA PRO A 53 -8.72 -4.58 3.64
C PRO A 53 -7.39 -5.25 4.03
N PHE A 54 -6.76 -4.69 5.06
CA PHE A 54 -5.51 -5.11 5.65
C PHE A 54 -5.69 -5.47 7.13
N LYS A 55 -4.82 -6.35 7.63
CA LYS A 55 -4.86 -6.80 9.03
C LYS A 55 -4.27 -5.80 10.03
N SER A 56 -3.42 -4.88 9.58
CA SER A 56 -2.78 -3.88 10.44
C SER A 56 -2.59 -2.55 9.71
N LEU A 57 -2.47 -1.47 10.49
CA LEU A 57 -2.23 -0.12 9.98
C LEU A 57 -0.90 -0.04 9.22
N GLU A 58 0.14 -0.72 9.71
CA GLU A 58 1.46 -0.73 9.08
C GLU A 58 1.40 -1.29 7.67
N ILE A 59 0.66 -2.38 7.45
CA ILE A 59 0.50 -2.97 6.13
C ILE A 59 -0.33 -2.06 5.24
N ALA A 60 -1.38 -1.42 5.76
CA ALA A 60 -2.15 -0.45 4.99
C ALA A 60 -1.28 0.74 4.52
N LYS A 61 -0.45 1.31 5.40
CA LYS A 61 0.52 2.37 5.07
C LYS A 61 1.46 1.99 3.94
N MET A 62 1.84 0.71 3.87
CA MET A 62 2.71 0.21 2.80
C MET A 62 2.10 0.30 1.39
N TYR A 63 0.78 0.36 1.26
CA TYR A 63 0.06 0.48 -0.01
C TYR A 63 -0.59 1.84 -0.24
N LEU A 64 -0.55 2.75 0.74
CA LEU A 64 -1.22 4.05 0.62
C LEU A 64 -0.74 4.84 -0.59
N ARG A 65 0.58 4.83 -0.85
CA ARG A 65 1.15 5.57 -1.98
C ARG A 65 0.60 5.12 -3.34
N THR A 66 0.34 3.84 -3.54
CA THR A 66 -0.23 3.39 -4.82
C THR A 66 -1.70 3.76 -4.94
N ALA A 67 -2.45 3.82 -3.85
CA ALA A 67 -3.80 4.39 -3.85
C ALA A 67 -3.78 5.87 -4.23
N ASP A 68 -2.90 6.66 -3.57
CA ASP A 68 -2.77 8.09 -3.85
C ASP A 68 -2.41 8.35 -5.32
N TYR A 69 -1.45 7.60 -5.86
CA TYR A 69 -1.01 7.76 -7.24
C TYR A 69 -2.08 7.34 -8.25
N SER A 70 -2.80 6.24 -8.01
CA SER A 70 -3.88 5.79 -8.89
C SER A 70 -5.04 6.79 -8.94
N MET A 71 -5.37 7.39 -7.79
CA MET A 71 -6.52 8.30 -7.68
C MET A 71 -6.15 9.77 -7.86
N LYS A 72 -4.85 10.09 -7.91
CA LYS A 72 -4.31 11.46 -7.95
C LYS A 72 -4.86 12.34 -6.81
N LYS A 73 -5.05 11.73 -5.63
CA LYS A 73 -5.66 12.34 -4.43
C LYS A 73 -4.98 11.81 -3.18
N ALA A 74 -5.05 12.56 -2.08
CA ALA A 74 -4.61 12.09 -0.78
C ALA A 74 -5.65 11.13 -0.20
N CYS A 75 -5.44 9.82 -0.37
CA CYS A 75 -6.32 8.80 0.18
C CYS A 75 -6.12 8.68 1.70
N GLY A 76 -7.15 8.18 2.39
CA GLY A 76 -7.11 7.93 3.83
C GLY A 76 -7.15 6.45 4.16
N ILE A 77 -6.45 6.05 5.23
CA ILE A 77 -6.59 4.74 5.87
C ILE A 77 -7.60 4.87 6.99
N TYR A 78 -8.62 4.04 6.98
CA TYR A 78 -9.67 4.01 7.98
C TYR A 78 -9.64 2.69 8.75
N GLU A 79 -9.89 2.78 10.05
CA GLU A 79 -10.14 1.61 10.88
C GLU A 79 -11.60 1.19 10.70
N ILE A 80 -11.80 -0.08 10.34
CA ILE A 80 -13.10 -0.70 10.10
C ILE A 80 -13.26 -1.86 11.07
N VAL A 81 -14.30 -1.80 11.89
CA VAL A 81 -14.64 -2.81 12.89
C VAL A 81 -15.88 -3.55 12.40
N ASN A 82 -15.86 -4.88 12.44
CA ASN A 82 -17.07 -5.66 12.16
C ASN A 82 -17.92 -5.86 13.44
N ASN A 83 -19.13 -6.39 13.27
CA ASN A 83 -20.03 -6.72 14.38
C ASN A 83 -19.47 -7.73 15.40
N LYS A 84 -18.39 -8.46 15.09
CA LYS A 84 -17.68 -9.36 16.01
C LYS A 84 -16.48 -8.69 16.69
N GLY A 85 -16.31 -7.38 16.53
CA GLY A 85 -15.18 -6.62 17.09
C GLY A 85 -13.85 -6.80 16.34
N LYS A 86 -13.81 -7.57 15.24
CA LYS A 86 -12.58 -7.74 14.45
C LYS A 86 -12.26 -6.44 13.72
N VAL A 87 -11.06 -5.94 13.97
CA VAL A 87 -10.51 -4.75 13.35
C VAL A 87 -9.83 -5.08 12.02
N SER A 88 -10.01 -4.22 11.04
CA SER A 88 -9.30 -4.23 9.77
C SER A 88 -9.07 -2.80 9.29
N TYR A 89 -8.06 -2.59 8.44
CA TYR A 89 -7.70 -1.28 7.93
C TYR A 89 -7.95 -1.24 6.44
N LYS A 90 -8.64 -0.21 5.94
CA LYS A 90 -8.96 -0.09 4.52
C LYS A 90 -8.65 1.32 4.02
N ILE A 91 -8.12 1.39 2.82
CA ILE A 91 -7.87 2.66 2.13
C ILE A 91 -9.14 3.06 1.36
N PHE A 92 -9.50 4.34 1.48
CA PHE A 92 -10.59 5.00 0.78
C PHE A 92 -10.08 6.31 0.17
N VAL A 93 -10.63 6.69 -0.98
CA VAL A 93 -10.20 7.90 -1.68
C VAL A 93 -10.71 9.13 -0.94
N ASP A 94 -12.00 9.11 -0.57
CA ASP A 94 -12.60 10.14 0.25
C ASP A 94 -13.67 9.59 1.22
N HIS A 95 -14.35 10.52 1.89
CA HIS A 95 -15.41 10.21 2.85
C HIS A 95 -16.64 9.58 2.17
N ASN A 96 -16.94 9.92 0.91
CA ASN A 96 -18.07 9.36 0.19
C ASN A 96 -17.85 7.87 -0.10
N ASP A 97 -16.64 7.47 -0.51
CA ASP A 97 -16.30 6.05 -0.70
C ASP A 97 -16.45 5.23 0.58
N LEU A 98 -16.05 5.80 1.73
CA LEU A 98 -16.25 5.17 3.03
C LEU A 98 -17.75 4.96 3.30
N GLN A 99 -18.57 6.00 3.11
CA GLN A 99 -20.00 5.92 3.34
C GLN A 99 -20.67 4.87 2.44
N GLU A 100 -20.34 4.84 1.15
CA GLU A 100 -20.84 3.82 0.22
C GLU A 100 -20.47 2.42 0.66
N TYR A 101 -19.22 2.22 1.09
CA TYR A 101 -18.75 0.94 1.56
C TYR A 101 -19.52 0.48 2.80
N LEU A 102 -19.74 1.36 3.78
CA LEU A 102 -20.49 1.04 4.99
C LEU A 102 -21.97 0.75 4.67
N LYS A 103 -22.59 1.50 3.75
CA LYS A 103 -23.96 1.22 3.25
C LYS A 103 -24.06 -0.19 2.64
N LYS A 104 -23.06 -0.60 1.85
CA LYS A 104 -22.96 -1.93 1.22
C LYS A 104 -22.60 -3.03 2.23
N ASN A 105 -21.98 -2.69 3.36
CA ASN A 105 -21.48 -3.63 4.38
C ASN A 105 -22.07 -3.30 5.76
N LYS A 106 -23.38 -3.53 5.94
CA LYS A 106 -24.14 -3.16 7.15
C LYS A 106 -23.59 -3.72 8.48
N ASN A 107 -22.76 -4.77 8.42
CA ASN A 107 -22.13 -5.37 9.59
C ASN A 107 -20.76 -4.75 9.95
N LYS A 108 -20.38 -3.65 9.30
CA LYS A 108 -19.11 -2.94 9.51
C LYS A 108 -19.39 -1.50 9.92
N THR A 109 -18.52 -0.97 10.76
CA THR A 109 -18.57 0.42 11.24
C THR A 109 -17.19 1.04 11.21
N CYS A 110 -17.14 2.36 11.12
CA CYS A 110 -15.94 3.17 11.33
C CYS A 110 -16.25 4.12 12.49
N LYS A 111 -15.58 3.97 13.63
CA LYS A 111 -15.96 4.65 14.87
C LYS A 111 -15.91 6.17 14.74
N ASP A 112 -14.78 6.70 14.27
CA ASP A 112 -14.56 8.15 14.23
C ASP A 112 -14.97 8.79 12.91
N MET A 113 -15.39 7.98 11.92
CA MET A 113 -15.69 8.39 10.54
C MET A 113 -14.57 9.25 9.91
N LYS A 114 -13.34 9.09 10.42
CA LYS A 114 -12.13 9.83 10.07
C LYS A 114 -11.01 8.85 9.78
N PRO A 115 -10.06 9.21 8.90
CA PRO A 115 -8.91 8.36 8.65
C PRO A 115 -8.01 8.34 9.88
N VAL A 116 -7.56 7.15 10.27
CA VAL A 116 -6.51 6.97 11.29
C VAL A 116 -5.12 7.36 10.75
N TYR A 117 -4.99 7.46 9.43
CA TYR A 117 -3.79 7.97 8.77
C TYR A 117 -4.12 8.53 7.38
N ILE A 118 -3.63 9.72 7.09
CA ILE A 118 -3.76 10.41 5.81
C ILE A 118 -2.54 11.34 5.64
N ILE A 119 -2.17 11.61 4.40
CA ILE A 119 -1.15 12.61 4.05
C ILE A 119 -1.84 13.92 3.66
N ASN A 120 -1.19 15.07 3.87
CA ASN A 120 -1.85 16.37 3.67
C ASN A 120 -2.34 16.58 2.23
N GLU A 121 -1.48 16.34 1.24
CA GLU A 121 -1.78 16.57 -0.16
C GLU A 121 -1.08 15.57 -1.07
N TYR A 122 -1.75 15.19 -2.17
CA TYR A 122 -1.13 14.38 -3.20
C TYR A 122 -0.05 15.18 -3.92
N LYS A 123 1.13 14.55 -4.07
CA LYS A 123 2.26 15.13 -4.78
C LYS A 123 2.89 14.11 -5.72
N GLU A 124 3.26 14.57 -6.92
CA GLU A 124 4.09 13.82 -7.86
C GLU A 124 5.58 14.02 -7.52
N TYR A 125 6.38 12.98 -7.74
CA TYR A 125 7.81 13.02 -7.47
C TYR A 125 8.58 12.73 -8.75
N PRO A 126 9.71 13.41 -8.99
CA PRO A 126 10.56 13.09 -10.13
C PRO A 126 11.11 11.66 -9.98
N ASN A 127 11.43 11.04 -11.11
CA ASN A 127 12.00 9.68 -11.19
C ASN A 127 11.10 8.56 -10.67
N THR A 128 9.83 8.83 -10.31
CA THR A 128 8.83 7.78 -10.10
C THR A 128 8.64 7.00 -11.40
N GLN A 129 8.63 5.66 -11.31
CA GLN A 129 8.43 4.79 -12.48
C GLN A 129 7.28 3.82 -12.26
N ILE A 130 6.50 3.57 -13.30
CA ILE A 130 5.43 2.57 -13.33
C ILE A 130 5.74 1.54 -14.41
N ARG A 131 6.32 0.40 -14.02
CA ARG A 131 6.72 -0.65 -14.97
C ARG A 131 6.95 -1.99 -14.29
N LYS A 132 7.15 -3.03 -15.10
CA LYS A 132 7.70 -4.31 -14.64
C LYS A 132 9.23 -4.18 -14.43
N LEU A 133 9.75 -4.94 -13.49
CA LEU A 133 11.19 -5.02 -13.23
C LEU A 133 11.82 -6.07 -14.16
N SER A 134 13.10 -5.90 -14.48
CA SER A 134 13.91 -6.96 -15.08
C SER A 134 14.29 -8.01 -14.04
N LEU A 135 14.69 -9.21 -14.48
CA LEU A 135 15.15 -10.26 -13.56
C LEU A 135 16.33 -9.81 -12.68
N GLU A 136 17.27 -9.06 -13.25
CA GLU A 136 18.44 -8.52 -12.55
C GLU A 136 18.03 -7.53 -11.45
N GLU A 137 17.07 -6.64 -11.74
CA GLU A 137 16.55 -5.70 -10.75
C GLU A 137 15.83 -6.41 -9.60
N ILE A 138 15.10 -7.48 -9.90
CA ILE A 138 14.40 -8.28 -8.91
C ILE A 138 15.41 -8.98 -7.99
N GLN A 139 16.43 -9.62 -8.56
CA GLN A 139 17.49 -10.27 -7.77
C GLN A 139 18.18 -9.27 -6.84
N LYS A 140 18.59 -8.11 -7.37
CA LYS A 140 19.18 -7.04 -6.57
C LYS A 140 18.26 -6.57 -5.45
N TYR A 141 16.98 -6.36 -5.76
CA TYR A 141 15.99 -5.92 -4.78
C TYR A 141 15.81 -6.93 -3.64
N MET A 142 15.83 -8.23 -3.94
CA MET A 142 15.70 -9.30 -2.95
C MET A 142 16.93 -9.39 -2.04
N ILE A 143 18.14 -9.30 -2.60
CA ILE A 143 19.40 -9.26 -1.82
C ILE A 143 19.38 -8.07 -0.86
N GLU A 144 19.03 -6.87 -1.35
CA GLU A 144 18.91 -5.67 -0.51
C GLU A 144 17.80 -5.83 0.55
N GLN A 145 16.72 -6.54 0.24
CA GLN A 145 15.66 -6.83 1.21
C GLN A 145 16.14 -7.73 2.34
N GLU A 146 16.91 -8.77 2.05
CA GLU A 146 17.46 -9.70 3.03
C GLU A 146 18.53 -9.05 3.91
N ALA A 147 19.46 -8.29 3.34
CA ALA A 147 20.45 -7.53 4.10
C ALA A 147 19.78 -6.59 5.12
N ASN A 148 18.73 -5.87 4.70
CA ASN A 148 17.95 -4.99 5.57
C ASN A 148 17.19 -5.72 6.69
N ARG A 149 16.95 -7.04 6.56
CA ARG A 149 16.35 -7.85 7.63
C ARG A 149 17.43 -8.29 8.62
N ASN A 150 18.60 -8.67 8.14
CA ASN A 150 19.71 -9.15 8.98
C ASN A 150 20.29 -8.04 9.87
N ASP A 151 20.37 -6.80 9.37
CA ASP A 151 20.79 -5.63 10.16
C ASP A 151 19.86 -5.31 11.36
N ARG A 152 18.63 -5.84 11.37
CA ARG A 152 17.70 -5.68 12.51
C ARG A 152 17.91 -6.70 13.62
N TYR A 153 18.64 -7.78 13.36
CA TYR A 153 18.96 -8.80 14.37
C TYR A 153 20.40 -8.67 14.90
N SER A 154 21.22 -7.81 14.29
CA SER A 154 22.57 -7.48 14.74
C SER A 154 22.63 -6.24 15.64
N LYS A 155 21.50 -5.70 16.10
CA LYS A 155 21.38 -4.58 17.03
C LYS A 155 20.50 -4.92 18.21
#